data_AF-A0A972XP26-F1
#
_entry.id   AF-A0A972XP26-F1
#
_cell.length_a   1.000
_cell.length_b   1.000
_cell.length_c   1.000
_cell.angle_alpha   90.00
_cell.angle_beta   90.00
_cell.angle_gamma   90.00
#
_symmetry.space_group_name_H-M   'P 1'
#
loop_
_entity.id
_entity.type
_entity.pdbx_description
1 polymer ?
#
loop_
_entity_poly.entity_id
_entity_poly.type
_entity_poly.pdbx_seq_one_letter_code
_entity_poly.pdbx_strand_id
1 'polypeptide(L)'
;MIIRKLHILFFCFVGTIANGQNNAVISNKKPVIDTTVKSKGILGGRLSTGLENSLDQFKQESADWKKESRAFIEEMGIKDIGVKARIATRKIKKKLVAKDEYVNIKTDRRLGQYGSGNRSTVEEINVVKFVEDESLSTYAQEIWWFDPNQSRIVNSSIKDNKTAQICHGPFKKIVNNVIIEQGFFFMGTKDGRWETFGPENELENKVYYVRGFLAGSNITYHDDAKKKIKQVVPNFYGKTRGNYLSFYLSGNLKEDGKLDDSVRIGRWREFYEFGAGGRLKKEWRYGKDKFDSSEPILMVERDSQGKIIYQNNQKFD
;
A
#
# COMPACT_ATOMS: atom_id res chain seq x y z
N MET A 1 -24.07 63.20 -31.34
CA MET A 1 -23.15 62.09 -31.67
C MET A 1 -21.78 62.46 -31.13
N ILE A 2 -21.52 62.11 -29.86
CA ILE A 2 -20.45 62.69 -29.05
C ILE A 2 -19.26 61.74 -29.02
N ILE A 3 -18.17 62.17 -29.64
CA ILE A 3 -16.85 61.55 -29.60
C ILE A 3 -16.23 61.90 -28.23
N ARG A 4 -16.00 60.89 -27.37
CA ARG A 4 -15.15 61.03 -26.19
C ARG A 4 -13.87 60.24 -26.40
N LYS A 5 -12.80 60.99 -26.65
CA LYS A 5 -11.40 60.54 -26.53
C LYS A 5 -11.15 60.15 -25.07
N LEU A 6 -10.72 58.92 -24.83
CA LEU A 6 -10.17 58.48 -23.55
C LEU A 6 -8.64 58.55 -23.66
N HIS A 7 -8.02 59.28 -22.76
CA HIS A 7 -6.58 59.44 -22.65
C HIS A 7 -6.12 58.89 -21.29
N ILE A 8 -5.06 58.08 -21.36
CA ILE A 8 -3.96 57.95 -20.39
C ILE A 8 -4.26 57.19 -19.09
N LEU A 9 -3.60 56.03 -18.96
CA LEU A 9 -2.59 55.85 -17.90
C LEU A 9 -1.69 54.66 -18.25
N PHE A 10 -0.49 54.99 -18.71
CA PHE A 10 0.60 54.07 -19.01
C PHE A 10 1.36 53.82 -17.70
N PHE A 11 1.05 52.72 -17.01
CA PHE A 11 1.79 52.28 -15.84
C PHE A 11 3.02 51.49 -16.31
N CYS A 12 4.18 52.15 -16.35
CA CYS A 12 5.48 51.52 -16.49
C CYS A 12 5.79 50.71 -15.22
N PHE A 13 5.47 49.41 -15.23
CA PHE A 13 6.01 48.46 -14.25
C PHE A 13 7.32 47.89 -14.81
N VAL A 14 8.44 48.42 -14.34
CA VAL A 14 9.77 47.83 -14.57
C VAL A 14 9.86 46.56 -13.74
N GLY A 15 9.41 45.45 -14.31
CA GLY A 15 9.63 44.12 -13.76
C GLY A 15 11.05 43.66 -14.13
N THR A 16 11.94 43.64 -13.15
CA THR A 16 13.20 42.90 -13.24
C THR A 16 12.91 41.42 -13.37
N ILE A 17 13.06 40.89 -14.58
CA ILE A 17 13.03 39.45 -14.85
C ILE A 17 14.34 38.87 -14.33
N ALA A 18 14.34 38.39 -13.09
CA ALA A 18 15.36 37.46 -12.63
C ALA A 18 15.07 36.08 -13.27
N ASN A 19 15.63 35.86 -14.46
CA ASN A 19 15.73 34.52 -15.05
C ASN A 19 16.70 33.69 -14.21
N GLY A 20 16.21 33.10 -13.12
CA GLY A 20 16.87 32.00 -12.43
C GLY A 20 16.80 30.75 -13.29
N GLN A 21 17.78 30.57 -14.18
CA GLN A 21 18.03 29.28 -14.81
C GLN A 21 18.46 28.28 -13.73
N ASN A 22 17.50 27.52 -13.20
CA ASN A 22 17.80 26.31 -12.44
C ASN A 22 18.23 25.20 -13.42
N ASN A 23 19.37 25.38 -14.06
CA ASN A 23 20.09 24.28 -14.69
C ASN A 23 20.79 23.52 -13.55
N ALA A 24 20.12 22.50 -13.03
CA ALA A 24 20.78 21.50 -12.21
C ALA A 24 21.87 20.84 -13.06
N VAL A 25 23.13 21.25 -12.84
CA VAL A 25 24.30 20.55 -13.37
C VAL A 25 24.39 19.23 -12.61
N ILE A 26 23.75 18.19 -13.16
CA ILE A 26 23.93 16.81 -12.71
C ILE A 26 25.31 16.37 -13.22
N SER A 27 26.32 16.56 -12.37
CA SER A 27 27.63 15.95 -12.56
C SER A 27 27.55 14.48 -12.13
N ASN A 28 27.86 13.57 -13.06
CA ASN A 28 27.98 12.12 -12.79
C ASN A 28 29.34 11.72 -12.19
N LYS A 29 30.11 12.65 -11.63
CA LYS A 29 31.37 12.32 -10.93
C LYS A 29 31.19 12.49 -9.43
N LYS A 30 31.49 11.43 -8.68
CA LYS A 30 31.57 11.47 -7.21
C LYS A 30 32.48 12.63 -6.77
N PRO A 31 32.16 13.35 -5.69
CA PRO A 31 33.04 14.40 -5.20
C PRO A 31 34.39 13.77 -4.84
N VAL A 32 35.46 14.33 -5.38
CA VAL A 32 36.83 13.99 -4.98
C VAL A 32 37.03 14.61 -3.61
N ILE A 33 37.10 13.76 -2.60
CA ILE A 33 37.43 14.18 -1.24
C ILE A 33 38.96 14.27 -1.20
N ASP A 34 39.50 15.48 -1.36
CA ASP A 34 40.91 15.73 -1.14
C ASP A 34 41.22 15.58 0.36
N THR A 35 41.84 14.48 0.74
CA THR A 35 42.33 14.25 2.11
C THR A 35 43.67 14.93 2.39
N THR A 36 44.06 15.95 1.62
CA THR A 36 45.35 16.63 1.76
C THR A 36 45.19 18.12 2.04
N VAL A 37 44.42 18.47 3.05
CA VAL A 37 44.59 19.76 3.74
C VAL A 37 44.50 19.52 5.24
N LYS A 38 45.67 19.32 5.87
CA LYS A 38 45.82 19.44 7.33
C LYS A 38 45.57 20.91 7.68
N SER A 39 44.36 21.24 8.10
CA SER A 39 44.11 22.51 8.79
C SER A 39 44.81 22.45 10.15
N LYS A 40 45.76 23.37 10.36
CA LYS A 40 46.36 23.61 11.68
C LYS A 40 45.29 24.25 12.55
N GLY A 41 44.61 23.43 13.35
CA GLY A 41 43.79 23.82 14.49
C GLY A 41 44.61 23.74 15.77
N ILE A 42 44.75 24.88 16.43
CA ILE A 42 45.52 25.17 17.64
C ILE A 42 44.75 24.67 18.86
N LEU A 43 45.25 23.65 19.57
CA LEU A 43 45.17 23.52 21.03
C LEU A 43 46.01 22.33 21.52
N GLY A 44 46.85 22.61 22.52
CA GLY A 44 48.01 21.83 22.91
C GLY A 44 47.73 20.44 23.49
N GLY A 45 48.74 19.58 23.39
CA GLY A 45 48.79 18.35 24.18
C GLY A 45 49.70 17.31 23.56
N ARG A 46 50.95 17.23 24.05
CA ARG A 46 51.88 16.13 23.80
C ARG A 46 51.20 14.77 23.96
N LEU A 47 51.15 13.97 22.90
CA LEU A 47 51.13 12.51 22.98
C LEU A 47 51.95 11.96 21.81
N SER A 48 53.25 11.94 22.04
CA SER A 48 54.17 11.02 21.36
C SER A 48 53.90 9.62 21.90
N THR A 49 53.16 8.81 21.18
CA THR A 49 53.14 7.35 21.37
C THR A 49 53.26 6.71 20.01
N GLY A 50 54.36 6.00 19.78
CA GLY A 50 54.79 5.40 18.52
C GLY A 50 53.79 4.42 17.92
N LEU A 51 52.75 4.95 17.27
CA LEU A 51 51.70 4.19 16.59
C LEU A 51 51.84 4.20 15.06
N GLU A 52 52.84 4.89 14.50
CA GLU A 52 53.08 4.88 13.05
C GLU A 52 53.81 3.62 12.60
N ASN A 53 54.73 3.07 13.42
CA ASN A 53 55.37 1.78 13.13
C ASN A 53 54.39 0.60 13.22
N SER A 54 53.36 0.68 14.08
CA SER A 54 52.42 -0.44 14.25
C SER A 54 51.49 -0.62 13.06
N LEU A 55 51.08 0.47 12.40
CA LEU A 55 50.05 0.42 11.36
C LEU A 55 50.62 -0.11 10.04
N ASP A 56 51.87 0.21 9.74
CA ASP A 56 52.57 -0.34 8.58
C ASP A 56 53.08 -1.77 8.84
N GLN A 57 53.43 -2.11 10.09
CA GLN A 57 53.68 -3.49 10.51
C GLN A 57 52.42 -4.35 10.41
N PHE A 58 51.25 -3.86 10.86
CA PHE A 58 49.96 -4.54 10.69
C PHE A 58 49.57 -4.72 9.22
N LYS A 59 49.89 -3.73 8.36
CA LYS A 59 49.67 -3.87 6.91
C LYS A 59 50.59 -4.92 6.31
N GLN A 60 51.87 -4.95 6.68
CA GLN A 60 52.83 -5.96 6.23
C GLN A 60 52.45 -7.35 6.72
N GLU A 61 52.13 -7.53 8.00
CA GLU A 61 51.65 -8.79 8.57
C GLU A 61 50.35 -9.26 7.90
N SER A 62 49.41 -8.35 7.58
CA SER A 62 48.20 -8.69 6.84
C SER A 62 48.46 -9.09 5.37
N ALA A 63 49.55 -8.60 4.78
CA ALA A 63 49.95 -8.92 3.41
C ALA A 63 50.70 -10.26 3.36
N ASP A 64 51.53 -10.53 4.37
CA ASP A 64 52.25 -11.79 4.54
C ASP A 64 51.29 -12.93 4.91
N TRP A 65 50.34 -12.70 5.82
CA TRP A 65 49.21 -13.62 6.08
C TRP A 65 48.43 -13.98 4.80
N LYS A 66 48.18 -13.00 3.92
CA LYS A 66 47.49 -13.23 2.64
C LYS A 66 48.36 -14.01 1.65
N LYS A 67 49.68 -13.83 1.66
CA LYS A 67 50.62 -14.59 0.84
C LYS A 67 50.76 -16.03 1.33
N GLU A 68 50.95 -16.22 2.63
CA GLU A 68 51.04 -17.55 3.26
C GLU A 68 49.75 -18.33 3.10
N SER A 69 48.59 -17.69 3.32
CA SER A 69 47.29 -18.32 3.07
C SER A 69 47.10 -18.72 1.61
N ARG A 70 47.62 -17.93 0.67
CA ARG A 70 47.59 -18.26 -0.77
C ARG A 70 48.53 -19.41 -1.11
N ALA A 71 49.75 -19.41 -0.57
CA ALA A 71 50.73 -20.48 -0.76
C ALA A 71 50.24 -21.81 -0.18
N PHE A 72 49.66 -21.79 1.02
CA PHE A 72 49.06 -22.97 1.66
C PHE A 72 47.88 -23.54 0.86
N ILE A 73 47.02 -22.67 0.32
CA ILE A 73 45.89 -23.10 -0.54
C ILE A 73 46.39 -23.69 -1.88
N GLU A 74 47.49 -23.16 -2.41
CA GLU A 74 48.12 -23.63 -3.65
C GLU A 74 48.85 -24.98 -3.45
N GLU A 75 49.55 -25.15 -2.33
CA GLU A 75 50.21 -26.40 -1.89
C GLU A 75 49.20 -27.53 -1.66
N MET A 76 48.04 -27.21 -1.06
CA MET A 76 46.94 -28.17 -0.88
C MET A 76 46.18 -28.49 -2.18
N GLY A 77 46.57 -27.92 -3.33
CA GLY A 77 45.96 -28.20 -4.63
C GLY A 77 44.52 -27.67 -4.78
N ILE A 78 44.09 -26.77 -3.90
CA ILE A 78 42.69 -26.30 -3.81
C ILE A 78 42.48 -25.14 -4.79
N LYS A 79 42.48 -25.42 -6.10
CA LYS A 79 42.43 -24.38 -7.14
C LYS A 79 41.05 -23.72 -7.35
N ASP A 80 39.97 -24.27 -6.80
CA ASP A 80 38.60 -23.90 -7.21
C ASP A 80 37.64 -23.44 -6.10
N ILE A 81 37.99 -23.52 -4.82
CA ILE A 81 37.03 -23.21 -3.74
C ILE A 81 36.60 -21.74 -3.76
N GLY A 82 37.53 -20.81 -4.01
CA GLY A 82 37.23 -19.38 -4.11
C GLY A 82 36.32 -19.02 -5.30
N VAL A 83 36.51 -19.67 -6.44
CA VAL A 83 35.68 -19.46 -7.64
C VAL A 83 34.29 -20.09 -7.44
N LYS A 84 34.21 -21.30 -6.89
CA LYS A 84 32.95 -21.97 -6.54
C LYS A 84 32.17 -21.18 -5.48
N ALA A 85 32.84 -20.66 -4.45
CA ALA A 85 32.23 -19.79 -3.44
C ALA A 85 31.76 -18.45 -4.04
N ARG A 86 32.52 -17.84 -4.96
CA ARG A 86 32.10 -16.61 -5.66
C ARG A 86 30.90 -16.85 -6.59
N ILE A 87 30.86 -17.98 -7.28
CA ILE A 87 29.72 -18.38 -8.12
C ILE A 87 28.50 -18.70 -7.25
N ALA A 88 28.69 -19.41 -6.13
CA ALA A 88 27.64 -19.71 -5.17
C ALA A 88 27.06 -18.43 -4.55
N THR A 89 27.91 -17.51 -4.07
CA THR A 89 27.47 -16.21 -3.55
C THR A 89 26.81 -15.34 -4.62
N ARG A 90 27.27 -15.38 -5.88
CA ARG A 90 26.57 -14.69 -7.00
C ARG A 90 25.21 -15.33 -7.31
N LYS A 91 25.10 -16.66 -7.27
CA LYS A 91 23.83 -17.39 -7.44
C LYS A 91 22.87 -17.10 -6.27
N ILE A 92 23.37 -17.09 -5.04
CA ILE A 92 22.63 -16.74 -3.83
C ILE A 92 22.18 -15.27 -3.91
N LYS A 93 23.06 -14.33 -4.25
CA LYS A 93 22.71 -12.92 -4.47
C LYS A 93 21.68 -12.73 -5.59
N LYS A 94 21.80 -13.45 -6.71
CA LYS A 94 20.83 -13.42 -7.81
C LYS A 94 19.47 -14.02 -7.40
N LYS A 95 19.46 -15.00 -6.49
CA LYS A 95 18.25 -15.60 -5.91
C LYS A 95 17.63 -14.73 -4.80
N LEU A 96 18.43 -13.89 -4.14
CA LEU A 96 18.03 -12.95 -3.08
C LEU A 96 17.61 -11.56 -3.60
N VAL A 97 17.70 -11.29 -4.91
CA VAL A 97 17.12 -10.06 -5.46
C VAL A 97 15.64 -10.10 -5.15
N ALA A 98 15.14 -9.12 -4.39
CA ALA A 98 13.72 -8.94 -4.16
C ALA A 98 13.05 -8.91 -5.53
N LYS A 99 12.25 -9.93 -5.81
CA LYS A 99 11.51 -9.98 -7.05
C LYS A 99 10.32 -9.04 -6.88
N ASP A 100 10.05 -8.25 -7.91
CA ASP A 100 8.83 -7.44 -7.99
C ASP A 100 7.63 -8.34 -8.29
N GLU A 101 7.41 -9.35 -7.44
CA GLU A 101 6.30 -10.29 -7.53
C GLU A 101 5.64 -10.42 -6.15
N TYR A 102 4.31 -10.44 -6.15
CA TYR A 102 3.52 -10.79 -4.97
C TYR A 102 2.65 -11.98 -5.36
N VAL A 103 2.69 -13.06 -4.58
CA VAL A 103 1.91 -14.29 -4.84
C VAL A 103 2.05 -14.79 -6.29
N ASN A 104 3.27 -14.78 -6.83
CA ASN A 104 3.61 -15.17 -8.23
C ASN A 104 3.04 -14.27 -9.34
N ILE A 105 2.41 -13.13 -9.02
CA ILE A 105 2.01 -12.11 -10.00
C ILE A 105 3.05 -10.99 -9.99
N LYS A 106 3.49 -10.59 -11.18
CA LYS A 106 4.46 -9.49 -11.34
C LYS A 106 3.80 -8.14 -11.07
N THR A 107 4.50 -7.31 -10.32
CA THR A 107 4.03 -6.00 -9.90
C THR A 107 4.92 -4.89 -10.43
N ASP A 108 4.33 -3.75 -10.74
CA ASP A 108 5.06 -2.51 -11.01
C ASP A 108 4.76 -1.49 -9.89
N ARG A 109 5.78 -0.76 -9.44
CA ARG A 109 5.62 0.25 -8.39
C ARG A 109 5.03 1.55 -8.97
N ARG A 110 4.02 2.09 -8.31
CA ARG A 110 3.42 3.40 -8.55
C ARG A 110 3.53 4.26 -7.30
N LEU A 111 3.56 5.56 -7.52
CA LEU A 111 3.56 6.57 -6.47
C LEU A 111 2.47 7.58 -6.79
N GLY A 112 1.54 7.72 -5.86
CA GLY A 112 0.53 8.76 -5.88
C GLY A 112 0.91 9.87 -4.92
N GLN A 113 0.88 11.12 -5.36
CA GLN A 113 1.13 12.27 -4.49
C GLN A 113 0.04 13.31 -4.71
N TYR A 114 -0.63 13.70 -3.63
CA TYR A 114 -1.70 14.69 -3.68
C TYR A 114 -1.80 15.47 -2.37
N GLY A 115 -2.46 16.63 -2.44
CA GLY A 115 -2.50 17.60 -1.33
C GLY A 115 -1.30 18.53 -1.29
N SER A 116 -1.32 19.50 -0.38
CA SER A 116 -0.27 20.52 -0.21
C SER A 116 -0.06 20.85 1.27
N GLY A 117 1.16 21.28 1.62
CA GLY A 117 1.55 21.62 2.99
C GLY A 117 1.32 20.48 3.98
N ASN A 118 0.67 20.79 5.11
CA ASN A 118 0.34 19.85 6.20
C ASN A 118 -0.78 18.84 5.85
N ARG A 119 -1.19 18.74 4.58
CA ARG A 119 -2.10 17.69 4.10
C ARG A 119 -1.49 16.93 2.91
N SER A 120 -0.18 17.03 2.73
CA SER A 120 0.53 16.30 1.70
C SER A 120 0.46 14.81 1.99
N THR A 121 -0.08 14.06 1.03
CA THR A 121 -0.25 12.60 1.13
C THR A 121 0.53 11.95 0.00
N VAL A 122 1.34 10.97 0.34
CA VAL A 122 2.09 10.12 -0.57
C VAL A 122 1.62 8.68 -0.37
N GLU A 123 1.10 8.08 -1.43
CA GLU A 123 0.67 6.69 -1.48
C GLU A 123 1.67 5.92 -2.34
N GLU A 124 2.45 5.05 -1.72
CA GLU A 124 3.32 4.11 -2.42
C GLU A 124 2.57 2.78 -2.57
N ILE A 125 2.38 2.35 -3.82
CA ILE A 125 1.57 1.18 -4.12
C ILE A 125 2.15 0.38 -5.27
N ASN A 126 2.08 -0.94 -5.16
CA ASN A 126 2.35 -1.83 -6.28
C ASN A 126 1.04 -2.16 -7.03
N VAL A 127 1.12 -2.21 -8.35
CA VAL A 127 -0.01 -2.55 -9.24
C VAL A 127 0.34 -3.76 -10.08
N VAL A 128 -0.68 -4.45 -10.60
CA VAL A 128 -0.49 -5.57 -11.54
C VAL A 128 0.17 -5.06 -12.82
N LYS A 129 1.20 -5.77 -13.28
CA LYS A 129 1.96 -5.38 -14.49
C LYS A 129 1.23 -5.71 -15.80
N PHE A 130 0.55 -6.84 -15.84
CA PHE A 130 -0.09 -7.36 -17.05
C PHE A 130 -1.60 -7.45 -16.85
N VAL A 131 -2.35 -6.90 -17.81
CA VAL A 131 -3.82 -6.90 -17.79
C VAL A 131 -4.38 -8.33 -17.84
N GLU A 132 -3.67 -9.27 -18.46
CA GLU A 132 -4.08 -10.68 -18.55
C GLU A 132 -4.19 -11.37 -17.17
N ASP A 133 -3.41 -10.90 -16.19
CA ASP A 133 -3.39 -11.46 -14.83
C ASP A 133 -4.47 -10.83 -13.93
N GLU A 134 -5.22 -9.83 -14.42
CA GLU A 134 -6.26 -9.13 -13.65
C GLU A 134 -7.53 -9.97 -13.49
N SER A 135 -7.46 -11.03 -12.68
CA SER A 135 -8.63 -11.78 -12.26
C SER A 135 -9.21 -11.19 -10.97
N LEU A 136 -10.32 -10.48 -11.07
CA LEU A 136 -11.04 -9.97 -9.90
C LEU A 136 -11.89 -11.06 -9.26
N SER A 137 -11.87 -11.13 -7.93
CA SER A 137 -12.72 -12.06 -7.17
C SER A 137 -14.18 -11.62 -7.24
N THR A 138 -15.09 -12.52 -7.59
CA THR A 138 -16.55 -12.27 -7.57
C THR A 138 -17.06 -11.86 -6.19
N TYR A 139 -16.40 -12.30 -5.13
CA TYR A 139 -16.81 -12.05 -3.74
C TYR A 139 -16.23 -10.76 -3.14
N ALA A 140 -15.31 -10.10 -3.86
CA ALA A 140 -14.68 -8.86 -3.40
C ALA A 140 -15.72 -7.73 -3.33
N GLN A 141 -15.92 -7.20 -2.12
CA GLN A 141 -16.85 -6.06 -1.91
C GLN A 141 -16.18 -4.72 -2.23
N GLU A 142 -14.90 -4.62 -1.90
CA GLU A 142 -14.10 -3.42 -2.13
C GLU A 142 -12.92 -3.80 -3.03
N ILE A 143 -12.79 -3.08 -4.14
CA ILE A 143 -11.70 -3.26 -5.09
C ILE A 143 -10.95 -1.94 -5.16
N TRP A 144 -9.72 -1.96 -4.68
CA TRP A 144 -8.80 -0.85 -4.66
C TRP A 144 -7.98 -0.88 -5.94
N TRP A 145 -7.95 0.27 -6.63
CA TRP A 145 -7.22 0.44 -7.88
C TRP A 145 -6.60 1.83 -7.93
N PHE A 146 -5.50 1.94 -8.66
CA PHE A 146 -4.77 3.18 -8.85
C PHE A 146 -5.27 3.87 -10.11
N ASP A 147 -5.68 5.13 -9.99
CA ASP A 147 -6.01 5.99 -11.13
C ASP A 147 -4.77 6.79 -11.56
N PRO A 148 -4.18 6.51 -12.74
CA PRO A 148 -3.02 7.26 -13.20
C PRO A 148 -3.31 8.75 -13.40
N ASN A 149 -4.55 9.11 -13.78
CA ASN A 149 -4.92 10.50 -14.06
C ASN A 149 -4.96 11.35 -12.78
N GLN A 150 -5.42 10.74 -11.69
CA GLN A 150 -5.53 11.40 -10.39
C GLN A 150 -4.31 11.13 -9.51
N SER A 151 -3.42 10.22 -9.93
CA SER A 151 -2.25 9.76 -9.17
C SER A 151 -2.61 9.40 -7.73
N ARG A 152 -3.69 8.63 -7.55
CA ARG A 152 -4.20 8.23 -6.22
C ARG A 152 -4.88 6.87 -6.30
N ILE A 153 -4.98 6.21 -5.16
CA ILE A 153 -5.77 4.98 -5.03
C ILE A 153 -7.23 5.34 -4.78
N VAL A 154 -8.12 4.67 -5.48
CA VAL A 154 -9.57 4.83 -5.37
C VAL A 154 -10.20 3.46 -5.18
N ASN A 155 -11.32 3.41 -4.45
CA ASN A 155 -12.13 2.21 -4.23
C ASN A 155 -13.48 2.26 -4.96
N SER A 156 -13.61 3.13 -5.98
CA SER A 156 -14.84 3.32 -6.74
C SER A 156 -15.03 2.23 -7.81
N SER A 157 -16.23 2.17 -8.40
CA SER A 157 -16.52 1.23 -9.49
C SER A 157 -15.59 1.47 -10.69
N ILE A 158 -14.92 0.41 -11.16
CA ILE A 158 -13.92 0.45 -12.24
C ILE A 158 -14.55 0.72 -13.63
N LYS A 159 -15.87 0.52 -13.79
CA LYS A 159 -16.57 0.51 -15.09
C LYS A 159 -16.28 1.72 -15.99
N ASP A 160 -15.96 2.87 -15.40
CA ASP A 160 -15.77 4.11 -16.15
C ASP A 160 -14.30 4.38 -16.55
N ASN A 161 -13.32 3.66 -15.97
CA ASN A 161 -11.90 3.97 -16.14
C ASN A 161 -11.12 2.84 -16.84
N LYS A 162 -10.91 3.00 -18.15
CA LYS A 162 -10.07 2.09 -18.96
C LYS A 162 -8.59 2.11 -18.59
N THR A 163 -8.14 3.11 -17.84
CA THR A 163 -6.75 3.26 -17.38
C THR A 163 -6.54 2.81 -15.94
N ALA A 164 -7.58 2.28 -15.29
CA ALA A 164 -7.50 1.76 -13.93
C ALA A 164 -6.46 0.64 -13.85
N GLN A 165 -5.59 0.71 -12.85
CA GLN A 165 -4.58 -0.32 -12.58
C GLN A 165 -4.89 -0.98 -11.25
N ILE A 166 -5.12 -2.29 -11.23
CA ILE A 166 -5.50 -3.00 -10.01
C ILE A 166 -4.33 -3.03 -9.01
N CYS A 167 -4.61 -2.69 -7.75
CA CYS A 167 -3.61 -2.71 -6.69
C CYS A 167 -3.21 -4.15 -6.33
N HIS A 168 -1.91 -4.43 -6.29
CA HIS A 168 -1.39 -5.75 -5.98
C HIS A 168 0.03 -5.67 -5.42
N GLY A 169 0.25 -6.19 -4.22
CA GLY A 169 1.52 -6.14 -3.50
C GLY A 169 1.53 -5.12 -2.36
N PRO A 170 2.72 -4.67 -1.91
CA PRO A 170 2.85 -3.79 -0.76
C PRO A 170 2.22 -2.41 -0.98
N PHE A 171 1.67 -1.87 0.09
CA PHE A 171 1.05 -0.55 0.16
C PHE A 171 1.55 0.21 1.38
N LYS A 172 1.82 1.50 1.20
CA LYS A 172 2.12 2.43 2.28
C LYS A 172 1.49 3.80 2.00
N LYS A 173 0.79 4.33 3.00
CA LYS A 173 0.25 5.69 3.01
C LYS A 173 1.03 6.54 3.98
N ILE A 174 1.57 7.65 3.48
CA ILE A 174 2.38 8.60 4.22
C ILE A 174 1.66 9.95 4.15
N VAL A 175 1.42 10.57 5.30
CA VAL A 175 0.86 11.92 5.37
C VAL A 175 1.82 12.77 6.19
N ASN A 176 2.28 13.90 5.65
CA ASN A 176 3.28 14.76 6.28
C ASN A 176 4.52 13.99 6.79
N ASN A 177 5.04 13.06 5.98
CA ASN A 177 6.16 12.19 6.31
C ASN A 177 5.93 11.19 7.45
N VAL A 178 4.72 11.12 8.01
CA VAL A 178 4.31 10.10 8.98
C VAL A 178 3.56 8.99 8.25
N ILE A 179 3.93 7.73 8.50
CA ILE A 179 3.21 6.58 7.95
C ILE A 179 1.89 6.48 8.70
N ILE A 180 0.77 6.46 7.99
CA ILE A 180 -0.56 6.30 8.60
C ILE A 180 -1.08 4.88 8.44
N GLU A 181 -0.84 4.27 7.28
CA GLU A 181 -1.37 2.93 6.96
C GLU A 181 -0.34 2.18 6.14
N GLN A 182 -0.17 0.89 6.43
CA GLN A 182 0.60 -0.01 5.59
C GLN A 182 -0.03 -1.39 5.54
N GLY A 183 0.17 -2.08 4.43
CA GLY A 183 -0.33 -3.43 4.26
C GLY A 183 -0.02 -3.99 2.89
N PHE A 184 -0.80 -4.99 2.48
CA PHE A 184 -0.68 -5.63 1.18
C PHE A 184 -2.04 -5.68 0.51
N PHE A 185 -2.05 -5.53 -0.81
CA PHE A 185 -3.20 -5.81 -1.64
C PHE A 185 -3.00 -7.08 -2.43
N PHE A 186 -4.08 -7.83 -2.60
CA PHE A 186 -4.15 -8.96 -3.52
C PHE A 186 -5.30 -8.71 -4.50
N MET A 187 -4.96 -8.39 -5.75
CA MET A 187 -5.94 -8.17 -6.83
C MET A 187 -7.04 -7.17 -6.44
N GLY A 188 -6.62 -6.05 -5.85
CA GLY A 188 -7.47 -4.96 -5.38
C GLY A 188 -8.12 -5.20 -4.02
N THR A 189 -7.98 -6.36 -3.40
CA THR A 189 -8.52 -6.63 -2.06
C THR A 189 -7.44 -6.54 -0.99
N LYS A 190 -7.78 -6.14 0.25
CA LYS A 190 -6.83 -6.13 1.36
C LYS A 190 -6.34 -7.54 1.69
N ASP A 191 -5.05 -7.73 1.86
CA ASP A 191 -4.42 -9.02 2.14
C ASP A 191 -3.28 -8.90 3.15
N GLY A 192 -2.97 -10.01 3.81
CA GLY A 192 -1.89 -10.08 4.79
C GLY A 192 -2.12 -9.16 6.00
N ARG A 193 -1.02 -8.65 6.56
CA ARG A 193 -1.08 -7.78 7.73
C ARG A 193 -1.32 -6.33 7.31
N TRP A 194 -2.30 -5.70 7.95
CA TRP A 194 -2.62 -4.29 7.85
C TRP A 194 -2.39 -3.61 9.20
N GLU A 195 -1.65 -2.51 9.18
CA GLU A 195 -1.27 -1.74 10.36
C GLU A 195 -1.65 -0.28 10.14
N THR A 196 -2.30 0.32 11.13
CA THR A 196 -2.56 1.77 11.18
C THR A 196 -1.75 2.38 12.31
N PHE A 197 -1.20 3.55 12.05
CA PHE A 197 -0.36 4.28 12.98
C PHE A 197 -0.95 5.63 13.33
N GLY A 198 -0.73 6.04 14.58
CA GLY A 198 -1.07 7.37 15.08
C GLY A 198 -0.07 8.45 14.64
N PRO A 199 -0.31 9.71 15.03
CA PRO A 199 0.53 10.85 14.65
C PRO A 199 1.99 10.74 15.10
N GLU A 200 2.24 10.06 16.22
CA GLU A 200 3.57 9.83 16.80
C GLU A 200 4.20 8.50 16.35
N ASN A 201 3.69 7.90 15.26
CA ASN A 201 4.13 6.60 14.74
C ASN A 201 3.91 5.42 15.72
N GLU A 202 2.95 5.58 16.64
CA GLU A 202 2.45 4.52 17.51
C GLU A 202 1.54 3.55 16.74
N LEU A 203 1.63 2.26 17.01
CA LEU A 203 0.76 1.26 16.37
C LEU A 203 -0.63 1.29 17.02
N GLU A 204 -1.63 1.82 16.32
CA GLU A 204 -3.01 1.90 16.82
C GLU A 204 -3.77 0.59 16.57
N ASN A 205 -3.74 0.09 15.34
CA ASN A 205 -4.46 -1.13 14.98
C ASN A 205 -3.58 -2.06 14.17
N LYS A 206 -3.77 -3.35 14.43
CA LYS A 206 -3.19 -4.44 13.65
C LYS A 206 -4.28 -5.43 13.32
N VAL A 207 -4.54 -5.61 12.02
CA VAL A 207 -5.58 -6.49 11.49
C VAL A 207 -4.96 -7.38 10.42
N TYR A 208 -5.39 -8.63 10.37
CA TYR A 208 -4.99 -9.55 9.32
C TYR A 208 -6.16 -9.77 8.38
N TYR A 209 -5.89 -9.69 7.08
CA TYR A 209 -6.83 -9.95 6.01
C TYR A 209 -6.36 -11.12 5.16
N VAL A 210 -7.30 -11.83 4.56
CA VAL A 210 -7.08 -12.85 3.54
C VAL A 210 -8.04 -12.55 2.41
N ARG A 211 -7.50 -12.09 1.27
CA ARG A 211 -8.28 -11.80 0.04
C ARG A 211 -9.51 -10.92 0.27
N GLY A 212 -9.38 -9.89 1.11
CA GLY A 212 -10.40 -8.90 1.43
C GLY A 212 -11.24 -9.20 2.68
N PHE A 213 -11.21 -10.43 3.22
CA PHE A 213 -11.93 -10.80 4.43
C PHE A 213 -11.00 -10.79 5.64
N LEU A 214 -11.53 -10.59 6.85
CA LEU A 214 -10.69 -10.72 8.05
C LEU A 214 -10.18 -12.16 8.13
N ALA A 215 -8.90 -12.35 8.47
CA ALA A 215 -8.27 -13.67 8.52
C ALA A 215 -8.96 -14.62 9.51
N GLY A 216 -9.57 -14.08 10.58
CA GLY A 216 -10.34 -14.86 11.55
C GLY A 216 -11.75 -15.25 11.08
N SER A 217 -12.24 -14.71 9.96
CA SER A 217 -13.62 -14.90 9.53
C SER A 217 -13.95 -16.37 9.28
N ASN A 218 -15.12 -16.80 9.75
CA ASN A 218 -15.64 -18.13 9.46
C ASN A 218 -16.32 -18.09 8.09
N ILE A 219 -15.69 -18.76 7.12
CA ILE A 219 -16.18 -18.85 5.74
C ILE A 219 -16.82 -20.23 5.54
N THR A 220 -18.11 -20.23 5.20
CA THR A 220 -18.82 -21.45 4.77
C THR A 220 -18.98 -21.45 3.26
N TYR A 221 -19.05 -22.64 2.67
CA TYR A 221 -19.07 -22.84 1.23
C TYR A 221 -20.33 -23.60 0.81
N HIS A 222 -20.77 -23.40 -0.44
CA HIS A 222 -21.87 -24.16 -1.04
C HIS A 222 -21.44 -25.52 -1.57
N ASP A 223 -20.15 -25.69 -1.82
CA ASP A 223 -19.55 -26.86 -2.48
C ASP A 223 -18.47 -27.45 -1.58
N ASP A 224 -18.33 -28.77 -1.60
CA ASP A 224 -17.32 -29.53 -0.86
C ASP A 224 -15.90 -29.18 -1.34
N ALA A 225 -15.77 -28.80 -2.61
CA ALA A 225 -14.51 -28.32 -3.18
C ALA A 225 -14.10 -26.90 -2.71
N LYS A 226 -14.90 -26.24 -1.86
CA LYS A 226 -14.65 -24.90 -1.27
C LYS A 226 -14.38 -23.79 -2.29
N LYS A 227 -14.94 -23.91 -3.49
CA LYS A 227 -14.80 -22.89 -4.56
C LYS A 227 -15.83 -21.78 -4.47
N LYS A 228 -17.03 -22.10 -3.97
CA LYS A 228 -18.17 -21.18 -3.91
C LYS A 228 -18.48 -20.78 -2.48
N ILE A 229 -18.27 -19.52 -2.14
CA ILE A 229 -18.55 -19.00 -0.80
C ILE A 229 -20.05 -18.89 -0.62
N LYS A 230 -20.55 -19.38 0.51
CA LYS A 230 -21.95 -19.26 0.94
C LYS A 230 -22.13 -18.09 1.90
N GLN A 231 -21.27 -17.99 2.90
CA GLN A 231 -21.39 -16.99 3.95
C GLN A 231 -20.03 -16.72 4.57
N VAL A 232 -19.79 -15.46 4.91
CA VAL A 232 -18.62 -14.96 5.63
C VAL A 232 -19.11 -14.32 6.92
N VAL A 233 -18.79 -14.94 8.04
CA VAL A 233 -19.06 -14.40 9.38
C VAL A 233 -17.76 -13.78 9.90
N PRO A 234 -17.72 -12.47 10.14
CA PRO A 234 -16.51 -11.79 10.57
C PRO A 234 -16.18 -12.20 12.01
N ASN A 235 -14.92 -12.51 12.28
CA ASN A 235 -14.42 -12.76 13.62
C ASN A 235 -13.16 -11.95 13.84
N PHE A 236 -13.19 -11.12 14.88
CA PHE A 236 -12.14 -10.22 15.27
C PHE A 236 -11.72 -10.56 16.71
N TYR A 237 -10.55 -11.17 16.87
CA TYR A 237 -9.99 -11.58 18.16
C TYR A 237 -10.96 -12.40 19.04
N GLY A 238 -11.69 -13.33 18.42
CA GLY A 238 -12.63 -14.23 19.12
C GLY A 238 -14.06 -13.68 19.24
N LYS A 239 -14.31 -12.44 18.79
CA LYS A 239 -15.62 -11.80 18.83
C LYS A 239 -16.20 -11.68 17.42
N THR A 240 -17.47 -12.00 17.24
CA THR A 240 -18.17 -11.88 15.95
C THR A 240 -18.52 -10.42 15.68
N ARG A 241 -17.53 -9.67 15.17
CA ARG A 241 -17.63 -8.23 14.91
C ARG A 241 -17.07 -7.89 13.53
N GLY A 242 -17.83 -7.14 12.74
CA GLY A 242 -17.43 -6.68 11.41
C GLY A 242 -18.52 -6.83 10.37
N ASN A 243 -18.13 -6.91 9.10
CA ASN A 243 -19.05 -7.04 7.97
C ASN A 243 -19.44 -8.51 7.76
N TYR A 244 -20.74 -8.79 7.89
CA TYR A 244 -21.36 -10.05 7.52
C TYR A 244 -21.73 -10.04 6.04
N LEU A 245 -21.44 -11.14 5.35
CA LEU A 245 -21.76 -11.31 3.94
C LEU A 245 -22.34 -12.70 3.69
N SER A 246 -23.38 -12.78 2.87
CA SER A 246 -23.98 -14.02 2.38
C SER A 246 -24.10 -13.96 0.87
N PHE A 247 -23.92 -15.09 0.20
CA PHE A 247 -23.89 -15.17 -1.27
C PHE A 247 -24.80 -16.30 -1.79
N TYR A 248 -25.39 -16.07 -2.96
CA TYR A 248 -26.07 -17.10 -3.75
C TYR A 248 -25.07 -18.07 -4.40
N LEU A 249 -25.56 -19.20 -4.92
CA LEU A 249 -24.72 -20.18 -5.62
C LEU A 249 -24.07 -19.62 -6.88
N SER A 250 -24.70 -18.60 -7.47
CA SER A 250 -24.19 -17.80 -8.59
C SER A 250 -22.99 -16.90 -8.21
N GLY A 251 -22.73 -16.69 -6.92
CA GLY A 251 -21.72 -15.76 -6.41
C GLY A 251 -22.23 -14.33 -6.17
N ASN A 252 -23.48 -14.04 -6.54
CA ASN A 252 -24.11 -12.76 -6.27
C ASN A 252 -24.35 -12.57 -4.77
N LEU A 253 -24.22 -11.33 -4.31
CA LEU A 253 -24.49 -10.97 -2.92
C LEU A 253 -25.97 -11.24 -2.61
N LYS A 254 -26.22 -11.93 -1.50
CA LYS A 254 -27.55 -12.26 -0.98
C LYS A 254 -27.94 -11.36 0.18
N GLU A 255 -27.00 -11.14 1.10
CA GLU A 255 -27.24 -10.39 2.32
C GLU A 255 -25.93 -9.73 2.75
N ASP A 256 -25.99 -8.48 3.19
CA ASP A 256 -24.88 -7.81 3.84
C ASP A 256 -25.34 -7.00 5.04
N GLY A 257 -24.47 -6.88 6.03
CA GLY A 257 -24.72 -6.04 7.18
C GLY A 257 -23.55 -6.07 8.14
N LYS A 258 -23.73 -5.44 9.31
CA LYS A 258 -22.69 -5.38 10.32
C LYS A 258 -23.10 -6.14 11.57
N LEU A 259 -22.17 -6.89 12.13
CA LEU A 259 -22.31 -7.57 13.41
C LEU A 259 -21.43 -6.90 14.46
N ASP A 260 -21.92 -6.85 15.69
CA ASP A 260 -21.15 -6.51 16.89
C ASP A 260 -21.48 -7.53 17.98
N ASP A 261 -20.50 -8.33 18.38
CA ASP A 261 -20.65 -9.46 19.31
C ASP A 261 -21.85 -10.37 18.95
N SER A 262 -21.97 -10.74 17.68
CA SER A 262 -23.06 -11.56 17.10
C SER A 262 -24.44 -10.88 17.01
N VAL A 263 -24.56 -9.61 17.41
CA VAL A 263 -25.79 -8.81 17.26
C VAL A 263 -25.76 -8.04 15.95
N ARG A 264 -26.87 -8.01 15.21
CA ARG A 264 -27.01 -7.21 13.98
C ARG A 264 -27.13 -5.74 14.34
N ILE A 265 -26.31 -4.89 13.73
CA ILE A 265 -26.27 -3.46 14.00
C ILE A 265 -26.31 -2.65 12.70
N GLY A 266 -26.89 -1.46 12.76
CA GLY A 266 -26.95 -0.52 11.64
C GLY A 266 -27.74 -1.05 10.44
N ARG A 267 -27.24 -0.79 9.23
CA ARG A 267 -27.94 -1.17 7.99
C ARG A 267 -27.72 -2.64 7.66
N TRP A 268 -28.80 -3.30 7.28
CA TRP A 268 -28.81 -4.69 6.87
C TRP A 268 -29.60 -4.82 5.58
N ARG A 269 -28.94 -5.29 4.52
CA ARG A 269 -29.50 -5.30 3.18
C ARG A 269 -29.61 -6.72 2.66
N GLU A 270 -30.72 -7.01 2.03
CA GLU A 270 -30.98 -8.26 1.31
C GLU A 270 -31.12 -7.95 -0.18
N PHE A 271 -30.65 -8.87 -1.02
CA PHE A 271 -30.65 -8.70 -2.47
C PHE A 271 -31.32 -9.87 -3.18
N TYR A 272 -31.89 -9.60 -4.35
CA TYR A 272 -32.33 -10.63 -5.28
C TYR A 272 -31.13 -11.26 -5.98
N GLU A 273 -31.26 -12.53 -6.37
CA GLU A 273 -30.24 -13.26 -7.14
C GLU A 273 -30.05 -12.70 -8.56
N PHE A 274 -31.12 -12.16 -9.15
CA PHE A 274 -31.11 -11.67 -10.53
C PHE A 274 -30.66 -10.21 -10.64
N GLY A 275 -29.84 -9.93 -11.65
CA GLY A 275 -29.26 -8.60 -11.94
C GLY A 275 -27.79 -8.50 -11.54
N ALA A 276 -26.99 -7.76 -12.33
CA ALA A 276 -25.57 -7.57 -12.06
C ALA A 276 -25.36 -6.86 -10.71
N GLY A 277 -24.80 -7.56 -9.72
CA GLY A 277 -24.56 -7.05 -8.36
C GLY A 277 -25.73 -7.23 -7.37
N GLY A 278 -26.82 -7.89 -7.79
CA GLY A 278 -28.01 -8.10 -6.97
C GLY A 278 -28.82 -6.82 -6.79
N ARG A 279 -30.11 -6.84 -7.17
CA ARG A 279 -31.00 -5.70 -6.88
C ARG A 279 -31.36 -5.72 -5.40
N LEU A 280 -31.30 -4.56 -4.74
CA LEU A 280 -31.75 -4.42 -3.35
C LEU A 280 -33.21 -4.87 -3.23
N LYS A 281 -33.44 -5.86 -2.38
CA LYS A 281 -34.76 -6.43 -2.05
C LYS A 281 -35.33 -5.75 -0.82
N LYS A 282 -34.59 -5.78 0.30
CA LYS A 282 -34.98 -5.18 1.57
C LYS A 282 -33.80 -4.48 2.20
N GLU A 283 -34.05 -3.35 2.84
CA GLU A 283 -33.10 -2.69 3.73
C GLU A 283 -33.76 -2.52 5.09
N TRP A 284 -33.17 -3.16 6.10
CA TRP A 284 -33.52 -3.01 7.51
C TRP A 284 -32.50 -2.11 8.19
N ARG A 285 -32.96 -1.41 9.22
CA ARG A 285 -32.10 -0.64 10.13
C ARG A 285 -32.28 -1.17 11.54
N TYR A 286 -31.21 -1.75 12.07
CA TYR A 286 -31.07 -2.19 13.44
C TYR A 286 -30.49 -1.06 14.30
N GLY A 287 -30.48 -1.28 15.61
CA GLY A 287 -29.85 -0.38 16.57
C GLY A 287 -28.40 -0.03 16.21
N LYS A 288 -27.94 1.12 16.71
CA LYS A 288 -26.61 1.66 16.38
C LYS A 288 -25.48 0.74 16.85
N ASP A 289 -25.68 0.11 17.99
CA ASP A 289 -24.75 -0.81 18.62
C ASP A 289 -25.51 -1.98 19.25
N LYS A 290 -24.79 -2.88 19.93
CA LYS A 290 -25.34 -4.05 20.59
C LYS A 290 -26.18 -3.76 21.84
N PHE A 291 -26.13 -2.54 22.37
CA PHE A 291 -26.84 -2.14 23.59
C PHE A 291 -28.17 -1.44 23.28
N ASP A 292 -28.32 -0.97 22.05
CA ASP A 292 -29.54 -0.39 21.53
C ASP A 292 -30.62 -1.48 21.37
N SER A 293 -31.64 -1.40 22.23
CA SER A 293 -32.78 -2.32 22.25
C SER A 293 -33.91 -1.88 21.32
N SER A 294 -33.67 -0.92 20.41
CA SER A 294 -34.66 -0.54 19.41
C SER A 294 -35.01 -1.71 18.50
N GLU A 295 -36.30 -1.84 18.19
CA GLU A 295 -36.76 -2.84 17.23
C GLU A 295 -36.24 -2.51 15.82
N PRO A 296 -35.89 -3.53 15.01
CA PRO A 296 -35.41 -3.30 13.66
C PRO A 296 -36.53 -2.74 12.78
N ILE A 297 -36.23 -1.64 12.09
CA ILE A 297 -37.18 -0.93 11.25
C ILE A 297 -36.91 -1.26 9.78
N LEU A 298 -37.94 -1.66 9.05
CA LEU A 298 -37.85 -1.80 7.60
C LEU A 298 -37.77 -0.41 6.99
N MET A 299 -36.70 -0.13 6.26
CA MET A 299 -36.50 1.17 5.61
C MET A 299 -37.01 1.17 4.18
N VAL A 300 -36.69 0.14 3.42
CA VAL A 300 -37.04 0.06 2.00
C VAL A 300 -37.33 -1.38 1.63
N GLU A 301 -38.41 -1.60 0.88
CA GLU A 301 -38.69 -2.85 0.20
C GLU A 301 -38.92 -2.58 -1.30
N ARG A 302 -38.30 -3.39 -2.14
CA ARG A 302 -38.41 -3.29 -3.61
C ARG A 302 -38.81 -4.64 -4.21
N ASP A 303 -39.53 -4.56 -5.30
CA ASP A 303 -39.81 -5.71 -6.16
C ASP A 303 -38.53 -6.17 -6.92
N SER A 304 -38.58 -7.36 -7.49
CA SER A 304 -37.60 -7.95 -8.41
C SER A 304 -37.20 -7.02 -9.59
N GLN A 305 -38.11 -6.16 -10.03
CA GLN A 305 -37.89 -5.15 -11.06
C GLN A 305 -37.24 -3.86 -10.52
N GLY A 306 -37.04 -3.74 -9.21
CA GLY A 306 -36.47 -2.56 -8.55
C GLY A 306 -37.48 -1.46 -8.20
N LYS A 307 -38.78 -1.66 -8.48
CA LYS A 307 -39.84 -0.74 -8.06
C LYS A 307 -39.97 -0.74 -6.54
N ILE A 308 -39.99 0.44 -5.94
CA ILE A 308 -40.21 0.61 -4.50
C ILE A 308 -41.64 0.21 -4.17
N ILE A 309 -41.79 -0.79 -3.31
CA ILE A 309 -43.09 -1.25 -2.77
C ILE A 309 -43.38 -0.46 -1.50
N TYR A 310 -42.35 -0.32 -0.66
CA TYR A 310 -42.44 0.38 0.61
C TYR A 310 -41.16 1.19 0.84
N GLN A 311 -41.33 2.39 1.38
CA GLN A 311 -40.24 3.23 1.85
C GLN A 311 -40.68 3.94 3.11
N ASN A 312 -39.90 3.77 4.17
CA ASN A 312 -40.04 4.55 5.38
C ASN A 312 -39.40 5.92 5.18
N ASN A 313 -40.14 6.98 5.53
CA ASN A 313 -39.71 8.37 5.40
C ASN A 313 -39.07 8.93 6.68
N GLN A 314 -38.97 8.13 7.74
CA GLN A 314 -38.28 8.54 8.96
C GLN A 314 -36.81 8.83 8.64
N LYS A 315 -36.40 10.07 8.88
CA LYS A 315 -34.99 10.47 8.87
C LYS A 315 -34.38 9.99 10.17
N PHE A 316 -33.32 9.20 10.05
CA PHE A 316 -32.54 8.75 11.19
C PHE A 316 -31.18 9.43 11.11
N ASP A 317 -30.96 10.36 12.03
CA ASP A 317 -29.70 11.08 12.20
C ASP A 317 -28.57 10.17 12.70
#